data_AF-K1TJS7-F1
#
_entry.id   AF-K1TJS7-F1
#
_cell.length_a   1.000
_cell.length_b   1.000
_cell.length_c   1.000
_cell.angle_alpha   90.00
_cell.angle_beta   90.00
_cell.angle_gamma   90.00
#
_symmetry.space_group_name_H-M   'P 1'
#
loop_
_entity.id
_entity.type
_entity.pdbx_description
1 polymer ?
#
loop_
_entity_poly.entity_id
_entity_poly.type
_entity_poly.pdbx_seq_one_letter_code
_entity_poly.pdbx_strand_id
1 'polypeptide(L)'
;MGPVGTGKSFFAGCIANALLEQGERVMMTNFSRILNEMTSYQADRNQIIQNLVDYPLLIIDDLGIERNSEFALEQVYNVIDSRYCKMLPMIVTTNLGLNEMKSTDLDTAHQRIYSRILEMCVPIYCGGEDKRKEEGTEKLVQVQNLITG
;
A
#
# COMPACT_ATOMS: atom_id res chain seq x y z
N MET A 1 7.99 -4.74 -2.85
CA MET A 1 8.72 -4.62 -1.56
C MET A 1 10.09 -3.99 -1.77
N GLY A 2 10.72 -3.44 -0.74
CA GLY A 2 12.07 -2.86 -0.82
C GLY A 2 12.22 -1.56 -0.01
N PRO A 3 13.44 -1.01 0.11
CA PRO A 3 13.73 0.14 0.97
C PRO A 3 12.90 1.40 0.66
N VAL A 4 12.81 2.33 1.61
CA VAL A 4 12.13 3.62 1.41
C VAL A 4 12.76 4.37 0.24
N GLY A 5 11.94 5.03 -0.59
CA GLY A 5 12.44 5.89 -1.67
C GLY A 5 12.75 5.19 -2.99
N THR A 6 12.68 3.86 -3.07
CA THR A 6 13.04 3.10 -4.29
C THR A 6 11.97 3.06 -5.38
N GLY A 7 10.93 3.90 -5.30
CA GLY A 7 9.91 4.05 -6.35
C GLY A 7 8.74 3.06 -6.33
N LYS A 8 8.56 2.25 -5.27
CA LYS A 8 7.45 1.28 -5.15
C LYS A 8 6.07 1.88 -5.42
N SER A 9 5.71 2.94 -4.69
CA SER A 9 4.43 3.65 -4.83
C SER A 9 4.28 4.29 -6.21
N PHE A 10 5.39 4.82 -6.74
CA PHE A 10 5.42 5.42 -8.07
C PHE A 10 5.09 4.40 -9.17
N PHE A 11 5.72 3.21 -9.13
CA PHE A 11 5.41 2.15 -10.09
C PHE A 11 3.97 1.66 -9.98
N ALA A 12 3.46 1.50 -8.76
CA ALA A 12 2.06 1.15 -8.55
C ALA A 12 1.10 2.21 -9.13
N GLY A 13 1.42 3.50 -8.95
CA GLY A 13 0.67 4.60 -9.56
C GLY A 13 0.76 4.62 -11.09
N CYS A 14 1.92 4.29 -11.67
CA CYS A 14 2.05 4.16 -13.13
C CYS A 14 1.15 3.05 -13.69
N ILE A 15 1.09 1.90 -13.01
CA ILE A 15 0.18 0.80 -13.38
C ILE A 15 -1.27 1.26 -13.28
N ALA A 16 -1.64 1.95 -12.19
CA ALA A 16 -2.98 2.49 -12.01
C ALA A 16 -3.37 3.43 -13.16
N ASN A 17 -2.50 4.37 -13.50
CA ASN A 17 -2.75 5.34 -14.58
C ASN A 17 -2.92 4.63 -15.94
N ALA A 18 -2.04 3.69 -16.27
CA ALA A 18 -2.12 2.94 -17.53
C ALA A 18 -3.44 2.14 -17.64
N LEU A 19 -3.93 1.58 -16.54
CA LEU A 19 -5.23 0.87 -16.52
C LEU A 19 -6.42 1.84 -16.61
N LEU A 20 -6.35 2.98 -15.91
CA LEU A 20 -7.38 4.02 -16.02
C LEU A 20 -7.49 4.55 -17.44
N GLU A 21 -6.37 4.72 -18.16
CA GLU A 21 -6.33 5.10 -19.58
C GLU A 21 -7.01 4.07 -20.49
N GLN A 22 -7.05 2.80 -20.07
CA GLN A 22 -7.76 1.72 -20.77
C GLN A 22 -9.24 1.63 -20.39
N GLY A 23 -9.71 2.49 -19.48
CA GLY A 23 -11.09 2.49 -18.97
C GLY A 23 -11.32 1.48 -17.83
N GLU A 24 -10.27 0.85 -17.32
CA GLU A 24 -10.37 -0.07 -16.19
C GLU A 24 -10.47 0.68 -14.87
N ARG A 25 -11.30 0.17 -13.96
CA ARG A 25 -11.49 0.79 -12.63
C ARG A 25 -10.40 0.33 -11.68
N VAL A 26 -9.62 1.27 -11.16
CA VAL A 26 -8.56 1.03 -10.18
C VAL A 26 -8.76 1.93 -8.96
N MET A 27 -8.56 1.37 -7.77
CA MET A 27 -8.46 2.13 -6.53
C MET A 27 -7.05 2.02 -5.97
N MET A 28 -6.40 3.16 -5.71
CA MET A 28 -5.14 3.23 -4.97
C MET A 28 -5.36 3.98 -3.66
N THR A 29 -5.00 3.37 -2.54
CA THR A 29 -5.15 3.94 -1.20
C THR A 29 -4.07 3.40 -0.26
N ASN A 30 -4.07 3.85 1.00
CA ASN A 30 -3.30 3.25 2.07
C ASN A 30 -4.20 2.99 3.28
N PHE A 31 -3.75 2.14 4.19
CA PHE A 31 -4.59 1.76 5.31
C PHE A 31 -4.80 2.88 6.34
N SER A 32 -3.86 3.82 6.48
CA SER A 32 -4.11 5.01 7.31
C SER A 32 -5.35 5.77 6.85
N ARG A 33 -5.56 5.89 5.53
CA ARG A 33 -6.75 6.50 4.95
C ARG A 33 -8.00 5.64 5.16
N ILE A 34 -7.90 4.32 4.94
CA ILE A 34 -9.01 3.38 5.16
C ILE A 34 -9.50 3.47 6.61
N LEU A 35 -8.58 3.43 7.58
CA LEU A 35 -8.90 3.51 9.01
C LEU A 35 -9.54 4.85 9.37
N ASN A 36 -9.04 5.96 8.83
CA ASN A 36 -9.64 7.27 9.04
C ASN A 36 -11.10 7.32 8.54
N GLU A 37 -11.38 6.73 7.38
CA GLU A 37 -12.75 6.65 6.84
C GLU A 37 -13.66 5.79 7.74
N MET A 38 -13.15 4.68 8.28
CA MET A 38 -13.86 3.77 9.19
C MET A 38 -14.15 4.31 10.59
N THR A 39 -13.32 5.25 11.07
CA THR A 39 -13.48 5.86 12.41
C THR A 39 -14.48 7.00 12.45
N SER A 40 -14.98 7.45 11.29
CA SER A 40 -16.01 8.48 11.24
C SER A 40 -17.33 8.01 11.86
N TYR A 41 -17.96 8.85 12.68
CA TYR A 41 -19.12 8.48 13.52
C TYR A 41 -20.38 8.09 12.73
N GLN A 42 -20.41 8.37 11.42
CA GLN A 42 -21.53 8.09 10.51
C GLN A 42 -21.20 6.98 9.50
N ALA A 43 -20.01 6.40 9.56
CA ALA A 43 -19.59 5.38 8.61
C ALA A 43 -20.29 4.04 8.83
N ASP A 44 -20.97 3.55 7.78
CA ASP A 44 -21.19 2.12 7.64
C ASP A 44 -19.88 1.45 7.18
N ARG A 45 -19.15 0.90 8.15
CA ARG A 45 -17.85 0.27 7.93
C ARG A 45 -17.92 -0.87 6.92
N ASN A 46 -19.01 -1.65 6.93
CA ASN A 46 -19.16 -2.77 6.01
C ASN A 46 -19.33 -2.24 4.58
N GLN A 47 -20.11 -1.19 4.39
CA GLN A 47 -20.27 -0.55 3.08
C GLN A 47 -18.94 0.05 2.57
N ILE A 48 -18.16 0.67 3.44
CA ILE A 48 -16.83 1.21 3.09
C ILE A 48 -15.91 0.09 2.60
N ILE A 49 -15.83 -1.01 3.36
CA ILE A 49 -15.03 -2.18 2.97
C ILE A 49 -15.54 -2.73 1.64
N GLN A 50 -16.84 -2.95 1.47
CA GLN A 50 -17.40 -3.49 0.23
C GLN A 50 -17.05 -2.62 -0.98
N ASN A 51 -17.28 -1.30 -0.87
CA ASN A 51 -16.94 -0.35 -1.92
C ASN A 51 -15.44 -0.39 -2.27
N LEU A 52 -14.57 -0.55 -1.27
CA LEU A 52 -13.14 -0.68 -1.47
C LEU A 52 -12.77 -2.01 -2.14
N VAL A 53 -13.36 -3.12 -1.70
CA VAL A 53 -12.97 -4.46 -2.15
C VAL A 53 -13.59 -4.88 -3.48
N ASP A 54 -14.53 -4.11 -4.02
CA ASP A 54 -15.20 -4.39 -5.30
C ASP A 54 -14.51 -3.79 -6.54
N TYR A 55 -13.48 -2.95 -6.36
CA TYR A 55 -12.69 -2.48 -7.50
C TYR A 55 -12.01 -3.65 -8.22
N PRO A 56 -12.05 -3.72 -9.57
CA PRO A 56 -11.33 -4.72 -10.34
C PRO A 56 -9.86 -4.86 -9.92
N LEU A 57 -9.17 -3.73 -9.70
CA LEU A 57 -7.85 -3.71 -9.07
C LEU A 57 -7.84 -2.80 -7.84
N LEU A 58 -7.31 -3.32 -6.73
CA LEU A 58 -7.00 -2.53 -5.54
C LEU A 58 -5.50 -2.48 -5.28
N ILE A 59 -5.00 -1.27 -5.13
CA ILE A 59 -3.62 -0.99 -4.77
C ILE A 59 -3.62 -0.48 -3.33
N ILE A 60 -2.94 -1.23 -2.46
CA ILE A 60 -2.65 -0.83 -1.09
C ILE A 60 -1.21 -0.38 -1.02
N ASP A 61 -1.03 0.91 -0.85
CA ASP A 61 0.29 1.53 -0.70
C ASP A 61 0.74 1.50 0.76
N ASP A 62 2.02 1.19 0.96
CA ASP A 62 2.78 1.30 2.21
C ASP A 62 2.28 0.43 3.37
N LEU A 63 1.98 -0.84 3.08
CA LEU A 63 1.66 -1.83 4.10
C LEU A 63 2.84 -2.05 5.05
N GLY A 64 2.57 -1.98 6.35
CA GLY A 64 3.56 -2.21 7.41
C GLY A 64 4.00 -0.96 8.18
N ILE A 65 3.52 0.24 7.80
CA ILE A 65 3.70 1.48 8.60
C ILE A 65 2.62 1.62 9.70
N GLU A 66 1.71 0.67 9.78
CA GLU A 66 0.47 0.84 10.51
C GLU A 66 0.69 0.85 12.01
N ARG A 67 0.13 1.86 12.67
CA ARG A 67 0.24 2.03 14.12
C ARG A 67 -0.47 0.86 14.79
N ASN A 68 0.33 0.00 15.42
CA ASN A 68 0.08 -1.24 16.16
C ASN A 68 -1.14 -1.29 17.11
N SER A 69 -2.33 -0.87 16.69
CA SER A 69 -3.57 -1.13 17.43
C SER A 69 -4.22 -2.40 16.90
N GLU A 70 -4.77 -3.21 17.79
CA GLU A 70 -5.50 -4.42 17.42
C GLU A 70 -6.64 -4.12 16.44
N PHE A 71 -7.33 -2.99 16.65
CA PHE A 71 -8.36 -2.52 15.74
C PHE A 71 -7.84 -2.29 14.32
N ALA A 72 -6.70 -1.60 14.17
CA ALA A 72 -6.11 -1.36 12.85
C ALA A 72 -5.77 -2.68 12.15
N LEU A 73 -5.15 -3.61 12.88
CA LEU A 73 -4.76 -4.92 12.36
C LEU A 73 -5.98 -5.76 11.93
N GLU A 74 -7.07 -5.70 12.69
CA GLU A 74 -8.34 -6.35 12.34
C GLU A 74 -8.91 -5.79 11.04
N GLN A 75 -8.90 -4.47 10.84
CA GLN A 75 -9.39 -3.87 9.61
C GLN A 75 -8.50 -4.21 8.41
N VAL A 76 -7.18 -4.24 8.59
CA VAL A 76 -6.25 -4.73 7.57
C VAL A 76 -6.60 -6.15 7.18
N TYR A 77 -6.75 -7.05 8.16
CA TYR A 77 -7.14 -8.43 7.93
C TYR A 77 -8.46 -8.52 7.15
N ASN A 78 -9.50 -7.78 7.55
CA ASN A 78 -10.80 -7.83 6.90
C ASN A 78 -10.75 -7.42 5.42
N VAL A 79 -9.96 -6.41 5.06
CA VAL A 79 -9.78 -5.98 3.67
C VAL A 79 -9.04 -7.04 2.86
N ILE A 80 -7.93 -7.58 3.38
CA ILE A 80 -7.14 -8.62 2.71
C ILE A 80 -7.95 -9.91 2.54
N ASP A 81 -8.63 -10.37 3.59
CA ASP A 81 -9.44 -11.58 3.58
C ASP A 81 -10.64 -11.46 2.65
N SER A 82 -11.32 -10.30 2.62
CA SER A 82 -12.41 -10.04 1.68
C SER A 82 -11.93 -10.07 0.22
N ARG A 83 -10.75 -9.53 -0.06
CA ARG A 83 -10.13 -9.57 -1.39
C ARG A 83 -9.74 -10.99 -1.80
N TYR A 84 -9.14 -11.73 -0.86
CA TYR A 84 -8.79 -13.14 -1.02
C TYR A 84 -10.02 -13.98 -1.37
N CYS A 85 -11.11 -13.86 -0.59
CA CYS A 85 -12.36 -14.59 -0.83
C CYS A 85 -12.99 -14.26 -2.20
N LYS A 86 -12.84 -13.02 -2.67
CA LYS A 86 -13.36 -12.58 -3.98
C LYS A 86 -12.46 -12.93 -5.15
N MET A 87 -11.23 -13.39 -4.91
CA MET A 87 -10.23 -13.68 -5.93
C MET A 87 -9.96 -12.49 -6.87
N LEU A 88 -10.10 -11.26 -6.35
CA LEU A 88 -9.83 -10.04 -7.13
C LEU A 88 -8.37 -9.62 -6.97
N PRO A 89 -7.72 -9.17 -8.06
CA PRO A 89 -6.31 -8.83 -8.04
C PRO A 89 -6.03 -7.62 -7.16
N MET A 90 -4.80 -7.62 -6.64
CA MET A 90 -4.31 -6.65 -5.68
C MET A 90 -2.84 -6.35 -5.95
N ILE A 91 -2.43 -5.09 -5.74
CA ILE A 91 -1.03 -4.70 -5.63
C ILE A 91 -0.80 -4.19 -4.22
N VAL A 92 0.25 -4.67 -3.56
CA VAL A 92 0.66 -4.18 -2.25
C VAL A 92 2.08 -3.63 -2.34
N THR A 93 2.28 -2.40 -1.88
CA THR A 93 3.63 -1.87 -1.64
C THR A 93 3.95 -1.93 -0.16
N THR A 94 5.22 -2.16 0.17
CA THR A 94 5.68 -2.37 1.54
C THR A 94 7.18 -2.20 1.64
N ASN A 95 7.66 -1.71 2.78
CA ASN A 95 9.08 -1.66 3.10
C ASN A 95 9.58 -2.95 3.75
N LEU A 96 8.68 -3.86 4.15
CA LEU A 96 9.03 -5.15 4.71
C LEU A 96 9.66 -6.06 3.65
N GLY A 97 10.73 -6.74 4.02
CA GLY A 97 11.36 -7.79 3.24
C GLY A 97 10.56 -9.10 3.28
N LEU A 98 10.80 -9.96 2.29
CA LEU A 98 10.14 -11.26 2.19
C LEU A 98 10.38 -12.15 3.42
N ASN A 99 11.58 -12.09 4.01
CA ASN A 99 11.91 -12.86 5.21
C ASN A 99 11.15 -12.36 6.44
N GLU A 100 10.93 -11.05 6.55
CA GLU A 100 10.15 -10.47 7.65
C GLU A 100 8.69 -10.93 7.56
N MET A 101 8.11 -10.90 6.36
CA MET A 101 6.74 -11.37 6.10
C MET A 101 6.55 -12.88 6.36
N LYS A 102 7.60 -13.69 6.22
CA LYS A 102 7.59 -15.14 6.45
C LYS A 102 8.10 -15.54 7.84
N SER A 103 8.45 -14.57 8.69
CA SER A 103 9.04 -14.87 9.99
C SER A 103 8.05 -15.62 10.87
N THR A 104 8.54 -16.65 11.56
CA THR A 104 7.77 -17.41 12.56
C THR A 104 7.55 -16.63 13.85
N ASP A 105 8.31 -15.56 14.07
CA ASP A 105 8.23 -14.72 15.27
C ASP A 105 7.06 -13.73 15.22
N LEU A 106 6.42 -13.59 14.06
CA LEU A 106 5.20 -12.81 13.91
C LEU A 106 4.05 -13.42 14.71
N ASP A 107 3.20 -12.58 15.27
CA ASP A 107 1.95 -13.05 15.86
C ASP A 107 1.02 -13.68 14.80
N THR A 108 0.02 -14.42 15.27
CA THR A 108 -0.94 -15.12 14.42
C THR A 108 -1.72 -14.19 13.49
N ALA A 109 -1.95 -12.93 13.87
CA ALA A 109 -2.71 -11.99 13.04
C ALA A 109 -1.87 -11.53 11.84
N HIS A 110 -0.61 -11.16 12.06
CA HIS A 110 0.34 -10.82 10.99
C HIS A 110 0.59 -12.02 10.06
N GLN A 111 0.79 -13.21 10.60
CA GLN A 111 0.96 -14.44 9.79
C GLN A 111 -0.21 -14.67 8.84
N ARG A 112 -1.45 -14.47 9.31
CA ARG A 112 -2.66 -14.63 8.49
C ARG A 112 -2.80 -13.59 7.38
N ILE A 113 -2.37 -12.36 7.63
CA ILE A 113 -2.39 -11.29 6.63
C ILE A 113 -1.34 -11.57 5.56
N TYR A 114 -0.09 -11.81 5.97
CA TYR A 114 1.00 -11.99 5.02
C TYR A 114 0.89 -13.30 4.25
N SER A 115 0.37 -14.37 4.83
CA SER A 115 0.14 -15.62 4.09
C SER A 115 -0.78 -15.41 2.88
N ARG A 116 -1.91 -14.72 3.08
CA ARG A 116 -2.84 -14.38 1.99
C ARG A 116 -2.21 -13.47 0.95
N ILE A 117 -1.49 -12.44 1.38
CA ILE A 117 -0.81 -11.53 0.45
C ILE A 117 0.21 -12.29 -0.40
N LEU A 118 1.02 -13.16 0.22
CA LEU A 118 2.05 -13.93 -0.49
C LEU A 118 1.45 -15.00 -1.41
N GLU A 119 0.23 -15.46 -1.14
CA GLU A 119 -0.51 -16.36 -2.03
C GLU A 119 -1.12 -15.62 -3.22
N MET A 120 -1.68 -14.41 -2.99
CA MET A 120 -2.33 -13.61 -4.03
C MET A 120 -1.38 -12.81 -4.90
N CYS A 121 -0.22 -12.43 -4.38
CA CYS A 121 0.70 -11.48 -5.02
C CYS A 121 2.04 -12.12 -5.38
N VAL A 122 2.55 -11.78 -6.56
CA VAL A 122 3.93 -12.11 -6.95
C VAL A 122 4.89 -11.10 -6.30
N PRO A 123 5.87 -11.53 -5.49
CA PRO A 123 6.78 -10.62 -4.82
C PRO A 123 7.77 -10.00 -5.82
N ILE A 124 7.78 -8.66 -5.89
CA ILE A 124 8.72 -7.88 -6.70
C ILE A 124 9.57 -7.01 -5.77
N TYR A 125 10.89 -7.11 -5.91
CA TYR A 125 11.85 -6.29 -5.17
C TYR A 125 12.19 -5.01 -5.94
N CYS A 126 11.98 -3.85 -5.32
CA CYS A 126 12.40 -2.55 -5.82
C CYS A 126 13.60 -2.05 -5.01
N GLY A 127 14.79 -2.20 -5.56
CA GLY A 127 16.04 -1.67 -5.02
C GLY A 127 16.44 -0.33 -5.64
N GLY A 128 17.67 0.09 -5.39
CA GLY A 128 18.24 1.34 -5.90
C GLY A 128 18.34 2.42 -4.81
N GLU A 129 18.79 3.60 -5.23
CA GLU A 129 18.93 4.75 -4.35
C GLU A 129 17.58 5.40 -4.02
N ASP A 130 17.55 6.14 -2.92
CA ASP A 130 16.38 6.91 -2.53
C ASP A 130 16.21 8.12 -3.46
N LYS A 131 15.36 7.96 -4.47
CA LYS A 131 15.07 9.01 -5.47
C LYS A 131 14.54 10.30 -4.83
N ARG A 132 13.94 10.22 -3.65
CA ARG A 132 13.44 11.42 -2.94
C ARG A 132 14.58 12.29 -2.43
N LYS A 133 15.75 11.71 -2.14
CA LYS A 133 16.95 12.47 -1.74
C LYS A 133 17.58 13.20 -2.93
N GLU A 134 17.63 12.56 -4.08
CA GLU A 134 18.11 13.16 -5.32
C GLU A 134 17.23 14.36 -5.71
N GLU A 135 15.92 14.15 -5.81
CA GLU A 135 14.95 15.23 -6.10
C GLU A 135 14.98 16.37 -5.07
N GLY A 136 15.17 16.02 -3.78
CA GLY A 136 15.29 17.02 -2.71
C GLY A 136 16.53 17.90 -2.87
N THR A 137 17.64 17.32 -3.29
CA THR A 137 18.89 18.03 -3.55
C THR A 137 18.75 18.96 -4.76
N GLU A 138 18.13 18.48 -5.85
CA GLU A 138 17.86 19.30 -7.04
C GLU A 138 16.96 20.50 -6.73
N LYS A 139 15.90 20.30 -5.95
CA LYS A 139 15.00 21.39 -5.51
C LYS A 139 15.73 22.43 -4.67
N LEU A 140 16.64 22.01 -3.79
CA LEU A 140 17.46 22.94 -3.00
C LEU A 140 18.39 23.79 -3.89
N VAL A 141 19.02 23.19 -4.89
CA VAL A 141 19.85 23.91 -5.86
C VAL A 141 19.01 24.93 -6.65
N GLN A 142 17.81 24.56 -7.08
CA GLN A 142 16.89 25.48 -7.75
C GLN A 142 16.49 26.67 -6.85
N VAL A 143 16.19 26.41 -5.58
CA VAL A 143 15.85 27.47 -4.61
C VAL A 143 17.04 28.38 -4.35
N GLN A 144 18.25 27.85 -4.21
CA GLN A 144 19.46 28.67 -4.03
C GLN A 144 19.70 29.58 -5.23
N ASN A 145 19.52 29.09 -6.45
CA ASN A 145 19.65 29.88 -7.68
C ASN A 145 18.59 31.00 -7.76
N LEU A 146 17.39 30.79 -7.22
CA LEU A 146 16.34 31.83 -7.15
C LEU A 146 16.60 32.90 -6.09
N ILE A 147 17.37 32.58 -5.04
CA ILE A 147 17.70 33.52 -3.95
C ILE A 147 18.97 34.33 -4.26
N THR A 148 19.88 33.77 -5.07
CA THR A 148 21.18 34.36 -5.40
C THR A 148 21.26 34.96 -6.80
N GLY A 149 20.23 34.80 -7.62
CA GLY A 149 20.01 35.53 -8.88
C GLY A 149 19.14 36.76 -8.68
#